data_AF-A0A2A5EPA8-F1
#
_entry.id   AF-A0A2A5EPA8-F1
#
_cell.length_a   1.000
_cell.length_b   1.000
_cell.length_c   1.000
_cell.angle_alpha   90.00
_cell.angle_beta   90.00
_cell.angle_gamma   90.00
#
_symmetry.space_group_name_H-M   'P 1'
#
loop_
_entity.id
_entity.type
_entity.pdbx_description
1 polymer ?
#
loop_
_entity_poly.entity_id
_entity_poly.type
_entity_poly.pdbx_seq_one_letter_code
_entity_poly.pdbx_strand_id
1 'polypeptide(L)'
;MSLTVEPPEHSEYSAPTSSAPLDTAQQKSADPRIIVEQVRQLYGLGKAGTYTTFIALAVLWLPFASNVATWTILPPLIMQFFAQLSFNKLRARYLEDDGDIPASDWGEYYARRCLLSGSAWGLAAVMWLPGADFPMQALFSLVVASLGLNSVLSRHVYPRAMMTYTAASGGPLILILLVTGDIEAQVTAGLGVLLWAVMSSGIRSLNRSSRETISLRFVNSDLIDRLAEATVIAEQKAQDAERANAVARKAASSRRDFLAMVTHEIRSPLASLSGLVDLLSATDLNNDQKSYAHGVQESSRLLNRLVDDLADLTEMEALSIKLRPIDMSPSEIARAAVHLMRHDAAAQRLSLEIDELPGTPDIIHNDPDRIKQALVNLISRALRTTETGGAIVRISPVDIGGEKPGVRFSVSDTGMGMPAQDAARLFSSVDFEEDRQTAHRRDVNLTICDRLVRLMGGRIGADSSVDGGFTAWFVLACAPAQQNRLQASRVGSTPQGQPQPGQNRTGQILDLDRVYELEQDLGTGRIADHLNDAIGTIADMQTKLAEACRAGDLIAVKAAAEAVTVKAGAIGLTGLVDAASLLLSEESRPLSQAELSERANQLEAQFRSGASALRRAYPALAG
;
A
#
# COMPACT_ATOMS: atom_id res chain seq x y z
N MET A 1 -7.06 -42.76 23.66
CA MET A 1 -5.70 -42.67 23.08
C MET A 1 -5.43 -41.20 22.90
N SER A 2 -4.92 -40.57 23.96
CA SER A 2 -4.83 -39.12 24.10
C SER A 2 -3.47 -38.67 23.57
N LEU A 3 -3.47 -37.83 22.54
CA LEU A 3 -2.27 -37.18 22.01
C LEU A 3 -2.17 -35.80 22.67
N THR A 4 -1.26 -35.70 23.63
CA THR A 4 -0.82 -34.47 24.29
C THR A 4 -0.01 -33.65 23.28
N VAL A 5 -0.45 -32.42 23.02
CA VAL A 5 0.29 -31.41 22.23
C VAL A 5 1.16 -30.65 23.22
N GLU A 6 2.49 -30.79 23.12
CA GLU A 6 3.45 -29.93 23.81
C GLU A 6 3.47 -28.53 23.17
N PRO A 7 3.56 -27.45 23.96
CA PRO A 7 3.71 -26.10 23.45
C PRO A 7 5.14 -25.86 22.95
N PRO A 8 5.37 -24.93 22.00
CA PRO A 8 6.70 -24.66 21.48
C PRO A 8 7.56 -23.95 22.54
N GLU A 9 8.80 -24.40 22.68
CA GLU A 9 9.83 -23.73 23.48
C GLU A 9 10.02 -22.29 23.00
N HIS A 10 9.75 -21.34 23.89
CA HIS A 10 10.20 -19.96 23.74
C HIS A 10 11.73 -19.92 23.84
N SER A 11 12.41 -20.00 22.71
CA SER A 11 13.80 -19.56 22.59
C SER A 11 13.83 -18.05 22.82
N GLU A 12 14.45 -17.64 23.92
CA GLU A 12 14.77 -16.24 24.22
C GLU A 12 15.64 -15.65 23.10
N TYR A 13 14.98 -15.01 22.14
CA TYR A 13 15.64 -14.13 21.19
C TYR A 13 16.07 -12.86 21.93
N SER A 14 17.28 -12.88 22.48
CA SER A 14 17.95 -11.69 22.98
C SER A 14 18.13 -10.71 21.81
N ALA A 15 17.30 -9.67 21.80
CA ALA A 15 17.47 -8.55 20.90
C ALA A 15 18.89 -7.95 21.07
N PRO A 16 19.62 -7.64 20.00
CA PRO A 16 20.86 -6.89 20.13
C PRO A 16 20.50 -5.47 20.58
N THR A 17 20.58 -5.23 21.88
CA THR A 17 20.51 -3.90 22.46
C THR A 17 21.65 -3.03 21.94
N SER A 18 21.29 -1.79 21.63
CA SER A 18 22.13 -0.61 21.50
C SER A 18 22.85 -0.43 20.15
N SER A 19 22.15 0.23 19.24
CA SER A 19 22.74 1.26 18.37
C SER A 19 23.39 2.34 19.24
N ALA A 20 24.63 2.10 19.65
CA ALA A 20 25.49 3.14 20.17
C ALA A 20 25.94 4.01 18.98
N PRO A 21 25.83 5.34 19.05
CA PRO A 21 26.38 6.21 18.03
C PRO A 21 27.88 5.95 17.91
N LEU A 22 28.36 5.80 16.67
CA LEU A 22 29.78 5.72 16.32
C LEU A 22 30.50 6.95 16.86
N ASP A 23 31.03 6.81 18.07
CA ASP A 23 31.88 7.80 18.72
C ASP A 23 33.19 7.87 17.94
N THR A 24 33.24 8.81 17.01
CA THR A 24 34.27 8.97 15.98
C THR A 24 35.59 9.53 16.55
N ALA A 25 35.73 9.55 17.88
CA ALA A 25 36.85 10.18 18.58
C ALA A 25 37.85 9.20 19.23
N GLN A 26 37.55 7.89 19.33
CA GLN A 26 38.45 6.91 19.98
C GLN A 26 39.34 6.08 19.04
N GLN A 27 39.27 6.32 17.72
CA GLN A 27 40.03 5.57 16.73
C GLN A 27 41.47 6.10 16.56
N LYS A 28 42.28 6.02 17.62
CA LYS A 28 43.72 6.35 17.57
C LYS A 28 44.63 5.43 18.37
N SER A 29 44.17 4.26 18.82
CA SER A 29 45.11 3.15 19.06
C SER A 29 45.45 2.54 17.71
N ALA A 30 46.64 2.83 17.20
CA ALA A 30 47.13 2.20 15.97
C ALA A 30 46.98 0.67 16.11
N ASP A 31 46.23 0.05 15.20
CA ASP A 31 46.03 -1.40 15.18
C ASP A 31 47.40 -2.10 15.29
N PRO A 32 47.64 -2.94 16.33
CA PRO A 32 48.94 -3.53 16.59
C PRO A 32 49.46 -4.35 15.40
N ARG A 33 48.54 -4.89 14.57
CA ARG A 33 48.87 -5.62 13.33
C ARG A 33 49.63 -4.77 12.32
N ILE A 34 49.39 -3.46 12.30
CA ILE A 34 50.11 -2.52 11.44
C ILE A 34 51.58 -2.47 11.83
N ILE A 35 51.90 -2.35 13.11
CA ILE A 35 53.28 -2.27 13.59
C ILE A 35 54.01 -3.59 13.32
N VAL A 36 53.34 -4.72 13.50
CA VAL A 36 53.88 -6.05 13.19
C VAL A 36 54.28 -6.15 11.71
N GLU A 37 53.38 -5.80 10.78
CA GLU A 37 53.68 -5.82 9.35
C GLU A 37 54.75 -4.80 8.95
N GLN A 38 54.77 -3.63 9.60
CA GLN A 38 55.82 -2.64 9.39
C GLN A 38 57.21 -3.19 9.75
N VAL A 39 57.32 -3.88 10.89
CA VAL A 39 58.57 -4.49 11.35
C VAL A 39 58.95 -5.68 10.47
N ARG A 40 57.97 -6.49 10.06
CA ARG A 40 58.19 -7.60 9.11
C ARG A 40 58.81 -7.12 7.80
N GLN A 41 58.29 -6.04 7.21
CA GLN A 41 58.86 -5.44 6.01
C GLN A 41 60.28 -4.91 6.23
N LEU A 42 60.55 -4.31 7.39
CA LEU A 42 61.87 -3.80 7.76
C LEU A 42 62.93 -4.92 7.84
N TYR A 43 62.57 -6.08 8.39
CA TYR A 43 63.46 -7.22 8.52
C TYR A 43 63.52 -8.10 7.24
N GLY A 44 62.54 -7.95 6.35
CA GLY A 44 62.48 -8.58 5.03
C GLY A 44 63.39 -7.93 3.97
N LEU A 45 63.97 -6.76 4.24
CA LEU A 45 64.93 -6.12 3.35
C LEU A 45 66.14 -7.06 3.10
N GLY A 46 66.32 -7.46 1.83
CA GLY A 46 67.25 -8.52 1.42
C GLY A 46 68.73 -8.25 1.74
N LYS A 47 69.56 -9.31 1.69
CA LYS A 47 71.02 -9.26 1.96
C LYS A 47 71.82 -8.44 0.92
N ALA A 48 71.19 -7.97 -0.15
CA ALA A 48 71.83 -7.36 -1.32
C ALA A 48 72.68 -6.11 -1.01
N GLY A 49 72.40 -5.38 0.09
CA GLY A 49 73.20 -4.22 0.52
C GLY A 49 74.39 -4.52 1.46
N THR A 50 74.63 -5.79 1.78
CA THR A 50 75.62 -6.18 2.81
C THR A 50 77.04 -5.84 2.37
N TYR A 51 77.42 -6.22 1.15
CA TYR A 51 78.79 -6.07 0.64
C TYR A 51 79.05 -4.70 0.00
N THR A 52 78.01 -4.04 -0.50
CA THR A 52 78.13 -2.76 -1.21
C THR A 52 78.69 -1.65 -0.32
N THR A 53 78.36 -1.66 0.98
CA THR A 53 78.87 -0.67 1.94
C THR A 53 80.36 -0.83 2.26
N PHE A 54 80.87 -2.07 2.31
CA PHE A 54 82.31 -2.33 2.48
C PHE A 54 83.10 -1.91 1.25
N ILE A 55 82.58 -2.25 0.05
CA ILE A 55 83.19 -1.84 -1.22
C ILE A 55 83.18 -0.31 -1.33
N ALA A 56 82.08 0.34 -0.98
CA ALA A 56 81.99 1.80 -1.01
C ALA A 56 83.02 2.47 -0.07
N LEU A 57 83.19 1.98 1.17
CA LEU A 57 84.21 2.48 2.08
C LEU A 57 85.63 2.29 1.53
N ALA A 58 85.93 1.12 0.98
CA ALA A 58 87.26 0.81 0.44
C ALA A 58 87.60 1.66 -0.80
N VAL A 59 86.66 1.79 -1.73
CA VAL A 59 86.81 2.60 -2.95
C VAL A 59 86.91 4.08 -2.61
N LEU A 60 86.09 4.58 -1.68
CA LEU A 60 86.09 5.98 -1.30
C LEU A 60 87.35 6.40 -0.52
N TRP A 61 88.07 5.46 0.10
CA TRP A 61 89.34 5.75 0.77
C TRP A 61 90.49 6.02 -0.20
N LEU A 62 90.46 5.45 -1.43
CA LEU A 62 91.59 5.54 -2.37
C LEU A 62 92.06 6.98 -2.68
N PRO A 63 91.18 7.97 -2.90
CA PRO A 63 91.60 9.36 -3.10
C PRO A 63 92.28 9.99 -1.88
N PHE A 64 92.00 9.49 -0.67
CA PHE A 64 92.56 10.00 0.58
C PHE A 64 93.87 9.31 0.99
N ALA A 65 94.25 8.23 0.31
CA ALA A 65 95.41 7.41 0.66
C ALA A 65 96.75 8.19 0.59
N SER A 66 96.82 9.27 -0.19
CA SER A 66 97.99 10.15 -0.25
C SER A 66 98.07 11.14 0.92
N ASN A 67 96.93 11.48 1.53
CA ASN A 67 96.81 12.58 2.48
C ASN A 67 96.74 12.09 3.93
N VAL A 68 96.38 10.82 4.13
CA VAL A 68 96.14 10.24 5.45
C VAL A 68 96.85 8.89 5.56
N ALA A 69 97.30 8.53 6.76
CA ALA A 69 97.99 7.26 7.00
C ALA A 69 97.14 6.04 6.62
N THR A 70 97.77 5.01 6.05
CA THR A 70 97.08 3.81 5.51
C THR A 70 96.26 3.04 6.53
N TRP A 71 96.60 3.11 7.81
CA TRP A 71 95.84 2.44 8.88
C TRP A 71 94.46 3.06 9.11
N THR A 72 94.19 4.28 8.64
CA THR A 72 92.92 5.00 8.85
C THR A 72 91.72 4.39 8.12
N ILE A 73 91.94 3.46 7.18
CA ILE A 73 90.88 2.66 6.57
C ILE A 73 90.31 1.59 7.52
N LEU A 74 91.13 1.11 8.48
CA LEU A 74 90.78 -0.03 9.32
C LEU A 74 89.65 0.28 10.31
N PRO A 75 89.63 1.41 11.07
CA PRO A 75 88.58 1.64 12.06
C PRO A 75 87.16 1.73 11.46
N PRO A 76 86.91 2.46 10.36
CA PRO A 76 85.59 2.44 9.71
C PRO A 76 85.17 1.06 9.19
N LEU A 77 86.10 0.29 8.59
CA LEU A 77 85.81 -1.06 8.10
C LEU A 77 85.51 -2.05 9.23
N ILE A 78 86.26 -1.99 10.34
CA ILE A 78 86.03 -2.81 11.53
C ILE A 78 84.66 -2.46 12.15
N MET A 79 84.34 -1.17 12.28
CA MET A 79 83.05 -0.72 12.78
C MET A 79 81.90 -1.24 11.89
N GLN A 80 82.05 -1.13 10.56
CA GLN A 80 81.07 -1.64 9.61
C GLN A 80 80.92 -3.16 9.66
N PHE A 81 82.02 -3.90 9.89
CA PHE A 81 81.99 -5.36 10.10
C PHE A 81 81.18 -5.74 11.34
N PHE A 82 81.43 -5.10 12.48
CA PHE A 82 80.64 -5.34 13.69
C PHE A 82 79.18 -4.91 13.55
N ALA A 83 78.92 -3.80 12.85
CA ALA A 83 77.57 -3.38 12.52
C ALA A 83 76.83 -4.47 11.72
N GLN A 84 77.45 -5.03 10.67
CA GLN A 84 76.87 -6.09 9.87
C GLN A 84 76.64 -7.38 10.66
N LEU A 85 77.61 -7.79 11.49
CA LEU A 85 77.46 -8.95 12.36
C LEU A 85 76.28 -8.76 13.33
N SER A 86 76.11 -7.54 13.86
CA SER A 86 75.00 -7.22 14.75
C SER A 86 73.63 -7.26 14.05
N PHE A 87 73.53 -6.78 12.80
CA PHE A 87 72.30 -6.88 12.00
C PHE A 87 71.96 -8.33 11.65
N ASN A 88 72.97 -9.13 11.28
CA ASN A 88 72.77 -10.54 10.97
C ASN A 88 72.25 -11.32 12.20
N LYS A 89 72.86 -11.10 13.37
CA LYS A 89 72.40 -11.69 14.63
C LYS A 89 70.99 -11.22 15.02
N LEU A 90 70.71 -9.93 14.87
CA LEU A 90 69.40 -9.37 15.20
C LEU A 90 68.30 -9.96 14.30
N ARG A 91 68.56 -10.11 12.99
CA ARG A 91 67.61 -10.74 12.08
C ARG A 91 67.40 -12.23 12.36
N ALA A 92 68.47 -12.96 12.71
CA ALA A 92 68.33 -14.36 13.11
C ALA A 92 67.41 -14.50 14.33
N ARG A 93 67.62 -13.68 15.37
CA ARG A 93 66.75 -13.68 16.55
C ARG A 93 65.31 -13.27 16.24
N TYR A 94 65.08 -12.33 15.33
CA TYR A 94 63.72 -11.95 14.91
C TYR A 94 62.99 -13.09 14.18
N LEU A 95 63.72 -13.91 13.41
CA LEU A 95 63.13 -15.06 12.70
C LEU A 95 62.88 -16.26 13.62
N GLU A 96 63.60 -16.35 14.74
CA GLU A 96 63.43 -17.37 15.78
C GLU A 96 62.41 -16.97 16.84
N ASP A 97 61.94 -15.72 16.84
CA ASP A 97 60.96 -15.22 17.79
C ASP A 97 59.54 -15.61 17.36
N ASP A 98 58.86 -16.43 18.17
CA ASP A 98 57.48 -16.85 17.96
C ASP A 98 56.46 -15.79 18.44
N GLY A 99 56.92 -14.57 18.71
CA GLY A 99 56.09 -13.43 19.10
C GLY A 99 56.17 -13.06 20.58
N ASP A 100 57.22 -13.49 21.29
CA ASP A 100 57.44 -13.18 22.70
C ASP A 100 57.81 -11.70 22.91
N ILE A 101 58.44 -11.08 21.91
CA ILE A 101 58.90 -9.70 21.98
C ILE A 101 57.95 -8.79 21.18
N PRO A 102 57.47 -7.67 21.76
CA PRO A 102 56.63 -6.71 21.05
C PRO A 102 57.29 -6.18 19.76
N ALA A 103 56.52 -6.07 18.68
CA ALA A 103 57.03 -5.58 17.40
C ALA A 103 57.64 -4.16 17.49
N SER A 104 57.11 -3.29 18.37
CA SER A 104 57.70 -1.96 18.64
C SER A 104 59.18 -2.04 19.03
N ASP A 105 59.53 -3.03 19.84
CA ASP A 105 60.85 -3.19 20.44
C ASP A 105 61.84 -3.72 19.41
N TRP A 106 61.38 -4.62 18.54
CA TRP A 106 62.14 -5.02 17.36
C TRP A 106 62.47 -3.83 16.44
N GLY A 107 61.52 -2.92 16.24
CA GLY A 107 61.75 -1.66 15.52
C GLY A 107 62.85 -0.81 16.19
N GLU A 108 62.84 -0.71 17.52
CA GLU A 108 63.88 0.01 18.26
C GLU A 108 65.24 -0.68 18.20
N TYR A 109 65.30 -2.00 18.34
CA TYR A 109 66.54 -2.76 18.21
C TYR A 109 67.17 -2.55 16.84
N TYR A 110 66.35 -2.54 15.78
CA TYR A 110 66.81 -2.24 14.43
C TYR A 110 67.37 -0.81 14.33
N ALA A 111 66.66 0.19 14.87
CA ALA A 111 67.13 1.58 14.88
C ALA A 111 68.46 1.77 15.62
N ARG A 112 68.65 1.09 16.76
CA ARG A 112 69.92 1.11 17.50
C ARG A 112 71.09 0.52 16.68
N ARG A 113 70.85 -0.46 15.81
CA ARG A 113 71.89 -0.99 14.91
C ARG A 113 72.15 -0.09 13.70
N CYS A 114 71.15 0.66 13.26
CA CYS A 114 71.33 1.73 12.27
C CYS A 114 72.29 2.81 12.76
N LEU A 115 72.25 3.16 14.04
CA LEU A 115 73.23 4.06 14.66
C LEU A 115 74.66 3.53 14.47
N LEU A 116 74.91 2.26 14.81
CA LEU A 116 76.24 1.64 14.72
C LEU A 116 76.80 1.64 13.29
N SER A 117 75.97 1.32 12.29
CA SER A 117 76.40 1.38 10.88
C SER A 117 76.58 2.81 10.37
N GLY A 118 75.75 3.76 10.80
CA GLY A 118 75.92 5.17 10.46
C GLY A 118 77.22 5.75 11.03
N SER A 119 77.57 5.37 12.26
CA SER A 119 78.81 5.80 12.92
C SER A 119 80.08 5.34 12.20
N ALA A 120 80.06 4.26 11.41
CA ALA A 120 81.21 3.87 10.59
C ALA A 120 81.54 4.95 9.54
N TRP A 121 80.52 5.54 8.92
CA TRP A 121 80.67 6.65 7.97
C TRP A 121 81.01 7.97 8.68
N GLY A 122 80.42 8.21 9.85
CA GLY A 122 80.80 9.35 10.69
C GLY A 122 82.26 9.30 11.13
N LEU A 123 82.77 8.12 11.48
CA LEU A 123 84.18 7.92 11.84
C LEU A 123 85.10 8.11 10.63
N ALA A 124 84.72 7.61 9.45
CA ALA A 124 85.47 7.87 8.21
C ALA A 124 85.55 9.38 7.92
N ALA A 125 84.45 10.12 8.14
CA ALA A 125 84.46 11.58 8.00
C ALA A 125 85.48 12.24 8.93
N VAL A 126 85.49 11.87 10.21
CA VAL A 126 86.44 12.38 11.22
C VAL A 126 87.89 12.06 10.87
N MET A 127 88.15 10.89 10.29
CA MET A 127 89.51 10.45 10.03
C MET A 127 90.08 10.93 8.70
N TRP A 128 89.25 11.15 7.67
CA TRP A 128 89.72 11.40 6.30
C TRP A 128 89.55 12.84 5.84
N LEU A 129 88.57 13.59 6.36
CA LEU A 129 88.26 14.94 5.89
C LEU A 129 89.16 16.05 6.44
N PRO A 130 89.69 15.99 7.68
CA PRO A 130 90.55 17.05 8.19
C PRO A 130 91.78 17.24 7.29
N GLY A 131 91.91 18.43 6.69
CA GLY A 131 93.02 18.75 5.78
C GLY A 131 92.86 18.22 4.34
N ALA A 132 91.71 17.66 3.97
CA ALA A 132 91.43 17.24 2.60
C ALA A 132 90.92 18.41 1.73
N ASP A 133 91.27 18.43 0.44
CA ASP A 133 90.82 19.44 -0.50
C ASP A 133 89.31 19.34 -0.78
N PHE A 134 88.70 20.45 -1.19
CA PHE A 134 87.26 20.53 -1.48
C PHE A 134 86.73 19.41 -2.41
N PRO A 135 87.39 19.03 -3.52
CA PRO A 135 86.89 17.94 -4.38
C PRO A 135 86.73 16.60 -3.65
N MET A 136 87.62 16.29 -2.70
CA MET A 136 87.54 15.08 -1.90
C MET A 136 86.40 15.17 -0.87
N GLN A 137 86.24 16.35 -0.25
CA GLN A 137 85.14 16.62 0.69
C GLN A 137 83.77 16.54 0.00
N ALA A 138 83.65 17.07 -1.22
CA ALA A 138 82.43 17.03 -2.03
C ALA A 138 82.10 15.59 -2.47
N LEU A 139 83.09 14.81 -2.91
CA LEU A 139 82.92 13.40 -3.26
C LEU A 139 82.40 12.58 -2.07
N PHE A 140 83.01 12.74 -0.89
CA PHE A 140 82.58 12.05 0.32
C PHE A 140 81.14 12.45 0.71
N SER A 141 80.83 13.74 0.64
CA SER A 141 79.51 14.27 0.96
C SER A 141 78.43 13.73 0.02
N LEU A 142 78.73 13.61 -1.28
CA LEU A 142 77.81 13.05 -2.28
C LEU A 142 77.51 11.57 -2.01
N VAL A 143 78.52 10.78 -1.62
CA VAL A 143 78.34 9.36 -1.29
C VAL A 143 77.49 9.20 -0.04
N VAL A 144 77.77 9.97 1.03
CA VAL A 144 76.96 9.92 2.27
C VAL A 144 75.53 10.38 2.00
N ALA A 145 75.33 11.42 1.19
CA ALA A 145 74.00 11.87 0.77
C ALA A 145 73.23 10.79 0.00
N SER A 146 73.88 10.10 -0.94
CA SER A 146 73.29 9.01 -1.73
C SER A 146 72.89 7.81 -0.85
N LEU A 147 73.75 7.44 0.11
CA LEU A 147 73.44 6.41 1.11
C LEU A 147 72.28 6.82 2.02
N GLY A 148 72.24 8.09 2.41
CA GLY A 148 71.11 8.69 3.10
C GLY A 148 69.82 8.54 2.31
N LEU A 149 69.81 8.89 1.02
CA LEU A 149 68.62 8.80 0.17
C LEU A 149 68.14 7.34 0.03
N ASN A 150 69.06 6.40 -0.18
CA ASN A 150 68.72 4.96 -0.20
C ASN A 150 68.12 4.48 1.14
N SER A 151 68.55 5.07 2.27
CA SER A 151 67.98 4.76 3.57
C SER A 151 66.52 5.20 3.70
N VAL A 152 66.08 6.22 2.95
CA VAL A 152 64.68 6.67 2.95
C VAL A 152 63.77 5.60 2.35
N LEU A 153 64.13 5.09 1.17
CA LEU A 153 63.34 4.05 0.49
C LEU A 153 63.28 2.76 1.31
N SER A 154 64.41 2.33 1.86
CA SER A 154 64.48 1.08 2.61
C SER A 154 63.87 1.16 4.01
N ARG A 155 63.91 2.32 4.68
CA ARG A 155 63.54 2.42 6.11
C ARG A 155 62.33 3.33 6.38
N HIS A 156 61.59 3.74 5.36
CA HIS A 156 60.37 4.56 5.52
C HIS A 156 59.32 3.93 6.42
N VAL A 157 59.32 2.61 6.54
CA VAL A 157 58.40 1.86 7.37
C VAL A 157 58.61 2.13 8.87
N TYR A 158 59.83 2.51 9.28
CA TYR A 158 60.16 2.89 10.65
C TYR A 158 61.10 4.11 10.71
N PRO A 159 60.57 5.36 10.72
CA PRO A 159 61.34 6.58 10.52
C PRO A 159 62.51 6.79 11.51
N ARG A 160 62.37 6.30 12.74
CA ARG A 160 63.42 6.38 13.76
C ARG A 160 64.72 5.71 13.29
N ALA A 161 64.63 4.60 12.56
CA ALA A 161 65.81 3.89 12.05
C ALA A 161 66.57 4.71 10.99
N MET A 162 65.84 5.41 10.12
CA MET A 162 66.44 6.33 9.14
C MET A 162 67.07 7.55 9.82
N MET A 163 66.39 8.13 10.82
CA MET A 163 66.91 9.28 11.57
C MET A 163 68.21 8.92 12.31
N THR A 164 68.25 7.78 13.00
CA THR A 164 69.47 7.33 13.69
C THR A 164 70.64 7.07 12.75
N TYR A 165 70.38 6.53 11.55
CA TYR A 165 71.42 6.27 10.56
C TYR A 165 71.99 7.58 9.99
N THR A 166 71.11 8.46 9.49
CA THR A 166 71.52 9.71 8.84
C THR A 166 72.12 10.72 9.81
N ALA A 167 71.68 10.74 11.07
CA ALA A 167 72.32 11.56 12.10
C ALA A 167 73.74 11.06 12.41
N ALA A 168 73.94 9.74 12.51
CA ALA A 168 75.26 9.17 12.81
C ALA A 168 76.25 9.25 11.64
N SER A 169 75.78 9.15 10.39
CA SER A 169 76.65 9.28 9.21
C SER A 169 76.87 10.73 8.78
N GLY A 170 75.80 11.54 8.77
CA GLY A 170 75.83 12.92 8.28
C GLY A 170 76.21 13.96 9.33
N GLY A 171 75.92 13.71 10.62
CA GLY A 171 76.20 14.66 11.70
C GLY A 171 77.68 15.03 11.84
N PRO A 172 78.60 14.04 11.99
CA PRO A 172 80.04 14.31 12.05
C PRO A 172 80.56 14.96 10.78
N LEU A 173 80.08 14.53 9.61
CA LEU A 173 80.43 15.13 8.31
C LEU A 173 80.08 16.63 8.27
N ILE A 174 78.83 16.99 8.58
CA ILE A 174 78.37 18.38 8.59
C ILE A 174 79.18 19.21 9.58
N LEU A 175 79.45 18.67 10.78
CA LEU A 175 80.23 19.37 11.80
C LEU A 175 81.65 19.68 11.34
N ILE A 176 82.33 18.71 10.72
CA ILE A 176 83.70 18.90 10.22
C ILE A 176 83.72 19.94 9.09
N LEU A 177 82.82 19.83 8.12
CA LEU A 177 82.73 20.79 7.03
C LEU A 177 82.45 22.22 7.52
N LEU A 178 81.71 22.38 8.62
CA LEU A 178 81.45 23.69 9.24
C LEU A 178 82.67 24.24 10.01
N VAL A 179 83.42 23.38 10.70
CA VAL A 179 84.51 23.81 11.60
C VAL A 179 85.84 23.99 10.86
N THR A 180 86.17 23.06 9.94
CA THR A 180 87.48 23.01 9.28
C THR A 180 87.44 23.40 7.81
N GLY A 181 86.25 23.57 7.23
CA GLY A 181 86.06 23.79 5.81
C GLY A 181 86.09 25.26 5.39
N ASP A 182 86.57 25.50 4.18
CA ASP A 182 86.43 26.78 3.48
C ASP A 182 84.95 27.09 3.15
N ILE A 183 84.67 28.27 2.60
CA ILE A 183 83.31 28.71 2.27
C ILE A 183 82.57 27.67 1.40
N GLU A 184 83.25 27.03 0.44
CA GLU A 184 82.67 25.99 -0.43
C GLU A 184 82.22 24.74 0.37
N ALA A 185 83.00 24.35 1.37
CA ALA A 185 82.69 23.25 2.27
C ALA A 185 81.53 23.59 3.22
N GLN A 186 81.49 24.82 3.73
CA GLN A 186 80.38 25.32 4.55
C GLN A 186 79.05 25.37 3.77
N VAL A 187 79.09 25.78 2.49
CA VAL A 187 77.92 25.74 1.60
C VAL A 187 77.45 24.29 1.39
N THR A 188 78.39 23.35 1.21
CA THR A 188 78.08 21.91 1.09
C THR A 188 77.45 21.36 2.37
N ALA A 189 77.92 21.78 3.54
CA ALA A 189 77.31 21.44 4.83
C ALA A 189 75.87 21.97 4.94
N GLY A 190 75.63 23.22 4.51
CA GLY A 190 74.29 23.82 4.44
C GLY A 190 73.34 23.05 3.52
N LEU A 191 73.81 22.63 2.34
CA LEU A 191 73.04 21.78 1.42
C LEU A 191 72.76 20.40 2.04
N GLY A 192 73.71 19.84 2.80
CA GLY A 192 73.54 18.60 3.55
C GLY A 192 72.43 18.69 4.61
N VAL A 193 72.37 19.78 5.36
CA VAL A 193 71.29 20.05 6.34
C VAL A 193 69.94 20.20 5.64
N LEU A 194 69.89 20.93 4.53
CA LEU A 194 68.68 21.09 3.72
C LEU A 194 68.18 19.73 3.19
N LEU A 195 69.09 18.92 2.64
CA LEU A 195 68.79 17.58 2.15
C LEU A 195 68.26 16.68 3.28
N TRP A 196 68.88 16.73 4.46
CA TRP A 196 68.41 15.98 5.63
C TRP A 196 67.00 16.40 6.06
N ALA A 197 66.68 17.70 6.04
CA ALA A 197 65.34 18.21 6.33
C ALA A 197 64.29 17.72 5.30
N VAL A 198 64.63 17.78 4.01
CA VAL A 198 63.78 17.29 2.91
C VAL A 198 63.54 15.78 3.06
N MET A 199 64.59 15.00 3.31
CA MET A 199 64.48 13.55 3.54
C MET A 199 63.65 13.22 4.79
N SER A 200 63.80 14.00 5.87
CA SER A 200 63.02 13.85 7.11
C SER A 200 61.55 14.20 6.92
N SER A 201 61.21 15.06 5.96
CA SER A 201 59.83 15.30 5.55
C SER A 201 59.31 14.15 4.68
N GLY A 202 60.08 13.77 3.66
CA GLY A 202 59.73 12.68 2.73
C GLY A 202 59.48 11.35 3.44
N ILE A 203 60.33 10.97 4.41
CA ILE A 203 60.19 9.72 5.18
C ILE A 203 58.89 9.70 6.00
N ARG A 204 58.49 10.83 6.57
CA ARG A 204 57.24 10.95 7.34
C ARG A 204 56.03 10.80 6.42
N SER A 205 56.09 11.41 5.24
CA SER A 205 55.05 11.27 4.20
C SER A 205 54.93 9.84 3.70
N LEU A 206 56.05 9.19 3.37
CA LEU A 206 56.10 7.79 2.94
C LEU A 206 55.61 6.84 4.05
N ASN A 207 56.03 7.05 5.31
CA ASN A 207 55.56 6.25 6.43
C ASN A 207 54.04 6.33 6.59
N ARG A 208 53.49 7.54 6.49
CA ARG A 208 52.04 7.76 6.57
C ARG A 208 51.30 7.00 5.46
N SER A 209 51.76 7.14 4.21
CA SER A 209 51.19 6.43 3.07
C SER A 209 51.26 4.91 3.23
N SER A 210 52.39 4.37 3.68
CA SER A 210 52.54 2.93 3.93
C SER A 210 51.65 2.45 5.07
N ARG A 211 51.48 3.22 6.14
CA ARG A 211 50.54 2.91 7.24
C ARG A 211 49.10 2.86 6.76
N GLU A 212 48.67 3.85 5.99
CA GLU A 212 47.33 3.91 5.42
C GLU A 212 47.08 2.71 4.50
N THR A 213 48.06 2.36 3.66
CA THR A 213 47.98 1.19 2.77
C THR A 213 47.83 -0.12 3.55
N ILE A 214 48.64 -0.33 4.61
CA ILE A 214 48.55 -1.53 5.45
C ILE A 214 47.21 -1.57 6.20
N SER A 215 46.79 -0.44 6.77
CA SER A 215 45.51 -0.32 7.48
C SER A 215 44.33 -0.64 6.57
N LEU A 216 44.31 -0.11 5.35
CA LEU A 216 43.25 -0.36 4.37
C LEU A 216 43.16 -1.84 3.99
N ARG A 217 44.29 -2.56 3.90
CA ARG A 217 44.27 -4.01 3.65
C ARG A 217 43.58 -4.78 4.76
N PHE A 218 43.88 -4.46 6.03
CA PHE A 218 43.25 -5.14 7.17
C PHE A 218 41.76 -4.78 7.29
N VAL A 219 41.40 -3.52 7.12
CA VAL A 219 39.99 -3.08 7.15
C VAL A 219 39.20 -3.71 6.01
N ASN A 220 39.74 -3.75 4.80
CA ASN A 220 39.08 -4.40 3.67
C ASN A 220 38.90 -5.91 3.89
N SER A 221 39.89 -6.59 4.47
CA SER A 221 39.76 -8.02 4.81
C SER A 221 38.64 -8.25 5.81
N ASP A 222 38.61 -7.49 6.91
CA ASP A 222 37.57 -7.59 7.95
C ASP A 222 36.18 -7.29 7.36
N LEU A 223 36.09 -6.31 6.47
CA LEU A 223 34.84 -5.97 5.80
C LEU A 223 34.37 -7.09 4.87
N ILE A 224 35.28 -7.73 4.13
CA ILE A 224 34.96 -8.87 3.25
C ILE A 224 34.43 -10.04 4.09
N ASP A 225 35.07 -10.35 5.22
CA ASP A 225 34.65 -11.45 6.08
C ASP A 225 33.24 -11.21 6.67
N ARG A 226 32.98 -9.98 7.17
CA ARG A 226 31.64 -9.59 7.66
C ARG A 226 30.58 -9.61 6.57
N LEU A 227 30.91 -9.17 5.36
CA LEU A 227 29.99 -9.20 4.23
C LEU A 227 29.65 -10.64 3.84
N ALA A 228 30.63 -11.53 3.81
CA ALA A 228 30.41 -12.95 3.55
C ALA A 228 29.45 -13.57 4.58
N GLU A 229 29.68 -13.32 5.88
CA GLU A 229 28.78 -13.81 6.94
C GLU A 229 27.35 -13.26 6.79
N ALA A 230 27.21 -11.95 6.55
CA ALA A 230 25.91 -11.32 6.38
C ALA A 230 25.14 -11.86 5.16
N THR A 231 25.83 -12.15 4.05
CA THR A 231 25.19 -12.74 2.85
C THR A 231 24.65 -14.14 3.11
N VAL A 232 25.40 -15.00 3.82
CA VAL A 232 24.94 -16.35 4.19
C VAL A 232 23.70 -16.29 5.07
N ILE A 233 23.69 -15.41 6.08
CA ILE A 233 22.52 -15.24 6.97
C ILE A 233 21.31 -14.72 6.18
N ALA A 234 21.51 -13.78 5.25
CA ALA A 234 20.44 -13.24 4.44
C ALA A 234 19.82 -14.31 3.52
N GLU A 235 20.65 -15.15 2.88
CA GLU A 235 20.18 -16.26 2.04
C GLU A 235 19.39 -17.30 2.83
N GLN A 236 19.85 -17.68 4.03
CA GLN A 236 19.13 -18.60 4.90
C GLN A 236 17.76 -18.06 5.30
N LYS A 237 17.69 -16.79 5.73
CA LYS A 237 16.42 -16.13 6.07
C LYS A 237 15.47 -16.05 4.87
N ALA A 238 15.99 -15.80 3.67
CA ALA A 238 15.19 -15.78 2.46
C ALA A 238 14.59 -17.16 2.15
N GLN A 239 15.38 -18.23 2.28
CA GLN A 239 14.90 -19.61 2.08
C GLN A 239 13.85 -20.02 3.12
N ASP A 240 14.05 -19.68 4.39
CA ASP A 240 13.09 -19.99 5.45
C ASP A 240 11.78 -19.22 5.28
N ALA A 241 11.87 -17.94 4.88
CA ALA A 241 10.70 -17.14 4.54
C ALA A 241 9.94 -17.72 3.33
N GLU A 242 10.64 -18.18 2.30
CA GLU A 242 10.04 -18.83 1.13
C GLU A 242 9.33 -20.13 1.52
N ARG A 243 9.97 -20.99 2.33
CA ARG A 243 9.36 -22.23 2.84
C ARG A 243 8.11 -21.94 3.67
N ALA A 244 8.17 -20.99 4.60
CA ALA A 244 7.03 -20.60 5.42
C ALA A 244 5.87 -20.09 4.54
N ASN A 245 6.17 -19.28 3.52
CA ASN A 245 5.18 -18.77 2.58
C ASN A 245 4.56 -19.91 1.74
N ALA A 246 5.37 -20.86 1.28
CA ALA A 246 4.89 -22.02 0.53
C ALA A 246 3.96 -22.91 1.36
N VAL A 247 4.30 -23.15 2.63
CA VAL A 247 3.44 -23.90 3.57
C VAL A 247 2.13 -23.15 3.81
N ALA A 248 2.20 -21.85 4.09
CA ALA A 248 1.01 -21.02 4.30
C ALA A 248 0.09 -21.00 3.06
N ARG A 249 0.65 -20.85 1.86
CA ARG A 249 -0.11 -20.90 0.59
C ARG A 249 -0.79 -22.24 0.38
N LYS A 250 -0.08 -23.35 0.63
CA LYS A 250 -0.64 -24.69 0.50
C LYS A 250 -1.77 -24.93 1.50
N ALA A 251 -1.59 -24.49 2.75
CA ALA A 251 -2.64 -24.58 3.77
C ALA A 251 -3.88 -23.76 3.38
N ALA A 252 -3.67 -22.54 2.87
CA ALA A 252 -4.75 -21.68 2.39
C ALA A 252 -5.51 -22.29 1.19
N SER A 253 -4.79 -22.84 0.20
CA SER A 253 -5.44 -23.50 -0.94
C SER A 253 -6.21 -24.75 -0.53
N SER A 254 -5.65 -25.60 0.33
CA SER A 254 -6.35 -26.79 0.82
C SER A 254 -7.59 -26.44 1.65
N ARG A 255 -7.54 -25.37 2.46
CA ARG A 255 -8.70 -24.88 3.22
C ARG A 255 -9.81 -24.41 2.28
N ARG A 256 -9.47 -23.67 1.22
CA ARG A 256 -10.40 -23.22 0.18
C ARG A 256 -11.06 -24.42 -0.52
N ASP A 257 -10.25 -25.36 -1.01
CA ASP A 257 -10.76 -26.52 -1.76
C ASP A 257 -11.66 -27.40 -0.89
N PHE A 258 -11.31 -27.58 0.39
CA PHE A 258 -12.14 -28.31 1.35
C PHE A 258 -13.50 -27.64 1.57
N LEU A 259 -13.53 -26.32 1.80
CA LEU A 259 -14.79 -25.60 2.02
C LEU A 259 -15.69 -25.59 0.77
N ALA A 260 -15.09 -25.44 -0.42
CA ALA A 260 -15.83 -25.53 -1.68
C ALA A 260 -16.47 -26.91 -1.87
N MET A 261 -15.72 -27.98 -1.59
CA MET A 261 -16.22 -29.36 -1.66
C MET A 261 -17.37 -29.58 -0.66
N VAL A 262 -17.18 -29.22 0.61
CA VAL A 262 -18.20 -29.39 1.65
C VAL A 262 -19.48 -28.64 1.32
N THR A 263 -19.37 -27.42 0.78
CA THR A 263 -20.53 -26.62 0.37
C THR A 263 -21.35 -27.33 -0.71
N HIS A 264 -20.69 -27.90 -1.72
CA HIS A 264 -21.37 -28.66 -2.78
C HIS A 264 -22.08 -29.90 -2.22
N GLU A 265 -21.43 -30.63 -1.32
CA GLU A 265 -21.98 -31.83 -0.68
C GLU A 265 -23.12 -31.51 0.29
N ILE A 266 -23.19 -30.31 0.86
CA ILE A 266 -24.30 -29.85 1.69
C ILE A 266 -25.46 -29.33 0.83
N ARG A 267 -25.19 -28.65 -0.30
CA ARG A 267 -26.23 -28.12 -1.19
C ARG A 267 -27.14 -29.21 -1.76
N SER A 268 -26.57 -30.35 -2.15
CA SER A 268 -27.31 -31.46 -2.76
C SER A 268 -28.41 -32.07 -1.85
N PRO A 269 -28.15 -32.45 -0.59
CA PRO A 269 -29.19 -32.95 0.32
C PRO A 269 -30.21 -31.86 0.70
N LEU A 270 -29.82 -30.58 0.77
CA LEU A 270 -30.76 -29.48 1.05
C LEU A 270 -31.73 -29.21 -0.12
N ALA A 271 -31.25 -29.30 -1.35
CA ALA A 271 -32.11 -29.24 -2.53
C ALA A 271 -33.11 -30.39 -2.54
N SER A 272 -32.67 -31.60 -2.15
CA SER A 272 -33.53 -32.78 -2.02
C SER A 272 -34.58 -32.60 -0.92
N LEU A 273 -34.21 -32.08 0.25
CA LEU A 273 -35.13 -31.76 1.34
C LEU A 273 -36.16 -30.71 0.94
N SER A 274 -35.73 -29.65 0.26
CA SER A 274 -36.63 -28.60 -0.24
C SER A 274 -37.66 -29.17 -1.21
N GLY A 275 -37.22 -30.01 -2.15
CA GLY A 275 -38.13 -30.68 -3.10
C GLY A 275 -39.12 -31.63 -2.42
N LEU A 276 -38.70 -32.36 -1.38
CA LEU A 276 -39.59 -33.23 -0.61
C LEU A 276 -40.65 -32.42 0.17
N VAL A 277 -40.26 -31.27 0.73
CA VAL A 277 -41.19 -30.37 1.44
C VAL A 277 -42.17 -29.71 0.49
N ASP A 278 -41.74 -29.33 -0.72
CA ASP A 278 -42.62 -28.79 -1.76
C ASP A 278 -43.63 -29.84 -2.23
N LEU A 279 -43.20 -31.10 -2.43
CA LEU A 279 -44.09 -32.21 -2.75
C LEU A 279 -45.07 -32.52 -1.59
N LEU A 280 -44.60 -32.47 -0.34
CA LEU A 280 -45.44 -32.68 0.83
C LEU A 280 -46.51 -31.59 0.95
N SER A 281 -46.13 -30.34 0.69
CA SER A 281 -47.02 -29.16 0.72
C SER A 281 -48.10 -29.21 -0.37
N ALA A 282 -47.90 -30.01 -1.42
CA ALA A 282 -48.88 -30.24 -2.49
C ALA A 282 -49.89 -31.36 -2.18
N THR A 283 -49.80 -32.02 -1.03
CA THR A 283 -50.76 -33.08 -0.60
C THR A 283 -51.84 -32.52 0.33
N ASP A 284 -52.90 -33.30 0.58
CA ASP A 284 -53.95 -32.93 1.54
C ASP A 284 -53.42 -33.02 2.99
N LEU A 285 -53.06 -31.86 3.55
CA LEU A 285 -52.53 -31.71 4.90
C LEU A 285 -53.57 -31.10 5.85
N ASN A 286 -53.63 -31.60 7.09
CA ASN A 286 -54.38 -30.96 8.17
C ASN A 286 -53.66 -29.68 8.69
N ASN A 287 -54.33 -28.90 9.54
CA ASN A 287 -53.81 -27.59 9.98
C ASN A 287 -52.46 -27.69 10.72
N ASP A 288 -52.26 -28.69 11.57
CA ASP A 288 -51.00 -28.90 12.28
C ASP A 288 -49.88 -29.32 11.31
N GLN A 289 -50.19 -30.21 10.36
CA GLN A 289 -49.26 -30.66 9.31
C GLN A 289 -48.84 -29.52 8.37
N LYS A 290 -49.75 -28.60 8.03
CA LYS A 290 -49.41 -27.38 7.27
C LYS A 290 -48.45 -26.50 8.04
N SER A 291 -48.66 -26.32 9.35
CA SER A 291 -47.75 -25.54 10.19
C SER A 291 -46.35 -26.18 10.27
N TYR A 292 -46.27 -27.51 10.36
CA TYR A 292 -44.99 -28.22 10.34
C TYR A 292 -44.29 -28.12 8.98
N ALA A 293 -45.02 -28.32 7.87
CA ALA A 293 -44.47 -28.18 6.53
C ALA A 293 -43.94 -26.76 6.26
N HIS A 294 -44.69 -25.74 6.66
CA HIS A 294 -44.26 -24.34 6.56
C HIS A 294 -42.98 -24.07 7.37
N GLY A 295 -42.91 -24.54 8.62
CA GLY A 295 -41.71 -24.38 9.46
C GLY A 295 -40.47 -25.07 8.89
N VAL A 296 -40.63 -26.27 8.30
CA VAL A 296 -39.53 -26.98 7.62
C VAL A 296 -39.12 -26.26 6.33
N GLN A 297 -40.07 -25.72 5.56
CA GLN A 297 -39.78 -24.97 4.34
C GLN A 297 -39.00 -23.68 4.63
N GLU A 298 -39.41 -22.94 5.65
CA GLU A 298 -38.73 -21.72 6.10
C GLU A 298 -37.30 -22.02 6.61
N SER A 299 -37.14 -23.09 7.39
CA SER A 299 -35.84 -23.56 7.87
C SER A 299 -34.92 -24.01 6.72
N SER A 300 -35.47 -24.67 5.71
CA SER A 300 -34.71 -25.08 4.51
C SER A 300 -34.26 -23.87 3.68
N ARG A 301 -35.11 -22.85 3.52
CA ARG A 301 -34.75 -21.60 2.84
C ARG A 301 -33.65 -20.85 3.58
N LEU A 302 -33.73 -20.77 4.92
CA LEU A 302 -32.68 -20.16 5.74
C LEU A 302 -31.35 -20.91 5.59
N LEU A 303 -31.38 -22.24 5.63
CA LEU A 303 -30.18 -23.06 5.54
C LEU A 303 -29.52 -23.01 4.15
N ASN A 304 -30.31 -23.00 3.07
CA ASN A 304 -29.79 -22.78 1.72
C ASN A 304 -29.10 -21.40 1.59
N ARG A 305 -29.74 -20.34 2.11
CA ARG A 305 -29.12 -19.00 2.13
C ARG A 305 -27.79 -19.01 2.89
N LEU A 306 -27.73 -19.62 4.07
CA LEU A 306 -26.49 -19.73 4.85
C LEU A 306 -25.38 -20.51 4.13
N VAL A 307 -25.75 -21.55 3.38
CA VAL A 307 -24.79 -22.35 2.60
C VAL A 307 -24.29 -21.57 1.38
N ASP A 308 -25.16 -20.83 0.70
CA ASP A 308 -24.78 -19.96 -0.42
C ASP A 308 -23.90 -18.79 0.07
N ASP A 309 -24.22 -18.21 1.22
CA ASP A 309 -23.41 -17.17 1.89
C ASP A 309 -22.02 -17.69 2.27
N LEU A 310 -21.93 -18.93 2.77
CA LEU A 310 -20.65 -19.59 3.06
C LEU A 310 -19.84 -19.85 1.78
N ALA A 311 -20.51 -20.26 0.69
CA ALA A 311 -19.87 -20.45 -0.61
C ALA A 311 -19.29 -19.13 -1.14
N ASP A 312 -20.09 -18.07 -1.13
CA ASP A 312 -19.69 -16.73 -1.55
C ASP A 312 -18.49 -16.26 -0.70
N LEU A 313 -18.52 -16.47 0.62
CA LEU A 313 -17.38 -16.13 1.50
C LEU A 313 -16.10 -16.87 1.08
N THR A 314 -16.18 -18.15 0.73
CA THR A 314 -15.02 -18.95 0.30
C THR A 314 -14.47 -18.52 -1.07
N GLU A 315 -15.34 -18.10 -1.99
CA GLU A 315 -14.93 -17.52 -3.27
C GLU A 315 -14.32 -16.12 -3.11
N MET A 316 -14.81 -15.35 -2.12
CA MET A 316 -14.34 -14.01 -1.76
C MET A 316 -12.98 -14.02 -1.06
N GLU A 317 -12.74 -14.95 -0.14
CA GLU A 317 -11.44 -15.12 0.53
C GLU A 317 -10.32 -15.43 -0.45
N ALA A 318 -10.65 -16.10 -1.55
CA ALA A 318 -9.72 -16.46 -2.60
C ALA A 318 -9.56 -15.41 -3.71
N LEU A 319 -10.17 -14.21 -3.56
CA LEU A 319 -10.18 -13.14 -4.57
C LEU A 319 -10.63 -13.62 -5.96
N SER A 320 -11.41 -14.70 -6.02
CA SER A 320 -11.79 -15.36 -7.26
C SER A 320 -13.12 -14.88 -7.85
N ILE A 321 -13.86 -14.03 -7.13
CA ILE A 321 -15.05 -13.38 -7.69
C ILE A 321 -14.60 -12.42 -8.80
N LYS A 322 -14.90 -12.80 -10.04
CA LYS A 322 -14.74 -11.93 -11.22
C LYS A 322 -15.97 -11.04 -11.34
N LEU A 323 -15.79 -9.74 -11.10
CA LEU A 323 -16.82 -8.74 -11.42
C LEU A 323 -17.08 -8.74 -12.92
N ARG A 324 -18.35 -8.57 -13.30
CA ARG A 324 -18.79 -8.41 -14.69
C ARG A 324 -19.36 -7.01 -14.89
N PRO A 325 -18.50 -5.97 -14.91
CA PRO A 325 -18.99 -4.62 -15.04
C PRO A 325 -19.59 -4.38 -16.43
N ILE A 326 -20.80 -3.86 -16.46
CA ILE A 326 -21.52 -3.43 -17.67
C ILE A 326 -22.13 -2.04 -17.44
N ASP A 327 -22.50 -1.37 -18.53
CA ASP A 327 -23.25 -0.12 -18.44
C ASP A 327 -24.69 -0.42 -18.03
N MET A 328 -25.14 0.19 -16.94
CA MET A 328 -26.44 -0.10 -16.33
C MET A 328 -27.05 1.14 -15.67
N SER A 329 -28.38 1.18 -15.56
CA SER A 329 -29.09 2.22 -14.79
C SER A 329 -29.14 1.87 -13.30
N PRO A 330 -28.61 2.72 -12.40
CA PRO A 330 -28.77 2.55 -10.95
C PRO A 330 -30.23 2.36 -10.52
N SER A 331 -31.12 3.11 -11.16
CA SER A 331 -32.54 3.20 -10.85
C SER A 331 -33.29 1.93 -11.24
N GLU A 332 -32.91 1.29 -12.36
CA GLU A 332 -33.45 -0.01 -12.76
C GLU A 332 -33.07 -1.12 -11.79
N ILE A 333 -31.82 -1.15 -11.32
CA ILE A 333 -31.37 -2.16 -10.35
C ILE A 333 -32.03 -1.99 -8.99
N ALA A 334 -32.18 -0.75 -8.52
CA ALA A 334 -32.92 -0.48 -7.29
C ALA A 334 -34.40 -0.87 -7.40
N ARG A 335 -35.06 -0.59 -8.54
CA ARG A 335 -36.43 -1.05 -8.82
C ARG A 335 -36.52 -2.57 -8.83
N ALA A 336 -35.56 -3.27 -9.42
CA ALA A 336 -35.53 -4.72 -9.44
C ALA A 336 -35.36 -5.33 -8.04
N ALA A 337 -34.48 -4.75 -7.20
CA ALA A 337 -34.29 -5.18 -5.82
C ALA A 337 -35.55 -4.96 -4.96
N VAL A 338 -36.18 -3.78 -5.09
CA VAL A 338 -37.46 -3.47 -4.41
C VAL A 338 -38.56 -4.42 -4.86
N HIS A 339 -38.69 -4.67 -6.17
CA HIS A 339 -39.71 -5.58 -6.71
C HIS A 339 -39.61 -6.98 -6.10
N LEU A 340 -38.39 -7.51 -5.95
CA LEU A 340 -38.16 -8.83 -5.35
C LEU A 340 -38.62 -8.90 -3.89
N MET A 341 -38.47 -7.80 -3.13
CA MET A 341 -38.77 -7.74 -1.69
C MET A 341 -40.17 -7.23 -1.35
N ARG A 342 -40.98 -6.82 -2.35
CA ARG A 342 -42.35 -6.33 -2.14
C ARG A 342 -43.26 -7.37 -1.49
N HIS A 343 -43.13 -8.65 -1.87
CA HIS A 343 -43.94 -9.71 -1.30
C HIS A 343 -43.64 -9.91 0.20
N ASP A 344 -42.37 -9.89 0.58
CA ASP A 344 -41.93 -10.06 1.98
C ASP A 344 -42.34 -8.86 2.85
N ALA A 345 -42.22 -7.63 2.32
CA ALA A 345 -42.72 -6.43 2.99
C ALA A 345 -44.25 -6.46 3.18
N ALA A 346 -45.00 -6.89 2.16
CA ALA A 346 -46.46 -7.01 2.24
C ALA A 346 -46.90 -8.09 3.23
N ALA A 347 -46.20 -9.22 3.30
CA ALA A 347 -46.45 -10.28 4.27
C ALA A 347 -46.26 -9.79 5.72
N GLN A 348 -45.32 -8.87 5.95
CA GLN A 348 -45.06 -8.23 7.24
C GLN A 348 -45.85 -6.94 7.48
N ARG A 349 -46.71 -6.53 6.52
CA ARG A 349 -47.50 -5.28 6.56
C ARG A 349 -46.65 -4.00 6.67
N LEU A 350 -45.47 -4.01 6.07
CA LEU A 350 -44.52 -2.88 6.03
C LEU A 350 -44.56 -2.19 4.64
N SER A 351 -44.35 -0.87 4.60
CA SER A 351 -44.17 -0.15 3.33
C SER A 351 -42.73 -0.30 2.81
N LEU A 352 -42.57 -0.36 1.49
CA LEU A 352 -41.26 -0.39 0.83
C LEU A 352 -41.29 0.55 -0.38
N GLU A 353 -40.59 1.66 -0.28
CA GLU A 353 -40.62 2.77 -1.25
C GLU A 353 -39.25 3.00 -1.89
N ILE A 354 -39.25 3.65 -3.06
CA ILE A 354 -38.03 4.03 -3.79
C ILE A 354 -38.03 5.55 -3.98
N ASP A 355 -36.89 6.18 -3.71
CA ASP A 355 -36.68 7.62 -3.79
C ASP A 355 -35.41 7.94 -4.59
N GLU A 356 -35.54 8.69 -5.68
CA GLU A 356 -34.44 8.99 -6.60
C GLU A 356 -34.17 10.50 -6.64
N LEU A 357 -32.97 10.92 -6.21
CA LEU A 357 -32.64 12.34 -6.14
C LEU A 357 -32.22 12.90 -7.52
N PRO A 358 -32.59 14.15 -7.83
CA PRO A 358 -32.13 14.84 -9.02
C PRO A 358 -30.59 14.88 -9.11
N GLY A 359 -30.05 14.62 -10.31
CA GLY A 359 -28.61 14.58 -10.56
C GLY A 359 -27.97 13.20 -10.39
N THR A 360 -28.76 12.16 -10.06
CA THR A 360 -28.30 10.77 -10.13
C THR A 360 -27.86 10.43 -11.57
N PRO A 361 -26.67 9.85 -11.79
CA PRO A 361 -26.23 9.41 -13.11
C PRO A 361 -27.16 8.37 -13.72
N ASP A 362 -27.59 8.59 -14.96
CA ASP A 362 -28.46 7.66 -15.70
C ASP A 362 -27.80 6.30 -15.95
N ILE A 363 -26.46 6.30 -16.09
CA ILE A 363 -25.66 5.12 -16.41
C ILE A 363 -24.44 5.06 -15.49
N ILE A 364 -24.21 3.90 -14.88
CA ILE A 364 -22.97 3.55 -14.19
C ILE A 364 -22.36 2.29 -14.80
N HIS A 365 -21.02 2.19 -14.74
CA HIS A 365 -20.29 1.02 -15.19
C HIS A 365 -19.92 0.14 -14.00
N ASN A 366 -20.71 -0.90 -13.71
CA ASN A 366 -20.51 -1.77 -12.56
C ASN A 366 -21.22 -3.14 -12.73
N ASP A 367 -21.09 -4.04 -11.76
CA ASP A 367 -21.70 -5.36 -11.79
C ASP A 367 -23.15 -5.32 -11.22
N PRO A 368 -24.19 -5.42 -12.08
CA PRO A 368 -25.59 -5.27 -11.66
C PRO A 368 -26.04 -6.34 -10.67
N ASP A 369 -25.53 -7.57 -10.80
CA ASP A 369 -25.95 -8.67 -9.94
C ASP A 369 -25.40 -8.50 -8.52
N ARG A 370 -24.16 -8.01 -8.39
CA ARG A 370 -23.55 -7.74 -7.07
C ARG A 370 -24.16 -6.50 -6.39
N ILE A 371 -24.52 -5.47 -7.15
CA ILE A 371 -25.26 -4.31 -6.62
C ILE A 371 -26.64 -4.73 -6.13
N LYS A 372 -27.37 -5.51 -6.93
CA LYS A 372 -28.67 -6.05 -6.56
C LYS A 372 -28.57 -6.92 -5.31
N GLN A 373 -27.59 -7.82 -5.23
CA GLN A 373 -27.32 -8.66 -4.06
C GLN A 373 -27.06 -7.81 -2.80
N ALA A 374 -26.23 -6.76 -2.90
CA ALA A 374 -25.99 -5.84 -1.80
C ALA A 374 -27.28 -5.13 -1.35
N LEU A 375 -28.11 -4.64 -2.29
CA LEU A 375 -29.38 -3.99 -1.99
C LEU A 375 -30.38 -4.94 -1.32
N VAL A 376 -30.52 -6.17 -1.82
CA VAL A 376 -31.42 -7.19 -1.25
C VAL A 376 -31.04 -7.51 0.19
N ASN A 377 -29.74 -7.65 0.46
CA ASN A 377 -29.25 -7.90 1.81
C ASN A 377 -29.53 -6.73 2.78
N LEU A 378 -29.39 -5.48 2.32
CA LEU A 378 -29.74 -4.30 3.11
C LEU A 378 -31.26 -4.17 3.33
N ILE A 379 -32.09 -4.43 2.31
CA ILE A 379 -33.56 -4.38 2.42
C ILE A 379 -34.07 -5.49 3.35
N SER A 380 -33.55 -6.71 3.21
CA SER A 380 -33.89 -7.85 4.08
C SER A 380 -33.58 -7.56 5.55
N ARG A 381 -32.45 -6.88 5.82
CA ARG A 381 -32.12 -6.40 7.16
C ARG A 381 -33.19 -5.42 7.67
N ALA A 382 -33.47 -4.37 6.88
CA ALA A 382 -34.40 -3.32 7.23
C ALA A 382 -35.82 -3.85 7.55
N LEU A 383 -36.34 -4.76 6.73
CA LEU A 383 -37.66 -5.37 6.95
C LEU A 383 -37.68 -6.20 8.24
N ARG A 384 -36.63 -6.98 8.51
CA ARG A 384 -36.57 -7.84 9.70
C ARG A 384 -36.47 -7.06 11.02
N THR A 385 -35.89 -5.86 11.01
CA THR A 385 -35.71 -5.03 12.21
C THR A 385 -36.83 -4.00 12.42
N THR A 386 -37.81 -3.95 11.52
CA THR A 386 -38.91 -2.97 11.56
C THR A 386 -40.21 -3.68 11.93
N GLU A 387 -40.86 -3.25 13.01
CA GLU A 387 -42.15 -3.83 13.44
C GLU A 387 -43.35 -3.09 12.84
N THR A 388 -43.26 -1.77 12.67
CA THR A 388 -44.32 -0.93 12.10
C THR A 388 -43.72 0.19 11.25
N GLY A 389 -44.43 0.63 10.21
CA GLY A 389 -43.93 1.62 9.25
C GLY A 389 -43.43 0.97 7.97
N GLY A 390 -42.13 1.10 7.68
CA GLY A 390 -41.52 0.58 6.46
C GLY A 390 -40.07 0.98 6.24
N ALA A 391 -39.59 0.78 5.02
CA ALA A 391 -38.24 1.10 4.57
C ALA A 391 -38.24 1.88 3.24
N ILE A 392 -37.29 2.80 3.08
CA ILE A 392 -37.11 3.62 1.88
C ILE A 392 -35.75 3.32 1.27
N VAL A 393 -35.74 2.92 -0.02
CA VAL A 393 -34.53 2.76 -0.82
C VAL A 393 -34.26 4.05 -1.58
N ARG A 394 -33.20 4.78 -1.20
CA ARG A 394 -32.83 6.05 -1.80
C ARG A 394 -31.57 5.95 -2.65
N ILE A 395 -31.60 6.56 -3.83
CA ILE A 395 -30.47 6.70 -4.77
C ILE A 395 -30.13 8.17 -4.88
N SER A 396 -28.85 8.52 -4.69
CA SER A 396 -28.41 9.92 -4.72
C SER A 396 -27.03 10.07 -5.37
N PRO A 397 -26.78 11.19 -6.08
CA PRO A 397 -25.44 11.53 -6.51
C PRO A 397 -24.58 11.94 -5.30
N VAL A 398 -23.30 11.57 -5.31
CA VAL A 398 -22.35 11.97 -4.29
C VAL A 398 -21.01 12.33 -4.92
N ASP A 399 -20.39 13.39 -4.42
CA ASP A 399 -19.02 13.74 -4.76
C ASP A 399 -18.06 12.92 -3.87
N ILE A 400 -17.19 12.14 -4.53
CA ILE A 400 -16.22 11.25 -3.87
C ILE A 400 -14.80 11.82 -3.84
N GLY A 401 -14.61 13.09 -4.27
CA GLY A 401 -13.33 13.79 -4.28
C GLY A 401 -12.46 13.40 -5.48
N GLY A 402 -12.33 14.32 -6.45
CA GLY A 402 -11.63 14.14 -7.74
C GLY A 402 -12.58 14.27 -8.95
N GLU A 403 -12.10 14.02 -10.17
CA GLU A 403 -12.88 14.12 -11.44
C GLU A 403 -13.98 13.03 -11.62
N LYS A 404 -14.41 12.31 -10.56
CA LYS A 404 -15.33 11.19 -10.69
C LYS A 404 -16.60 11.41 -9.86
N PRO A 405 -17.79 11.56 -10.47
CA PRO A 405 -19.05 11.48 -9.74
C PRO A 405 -19.25 10.07 -9.17
N GLY A 406 -19.95 9.95 -8.04
CA GLY A 406 -20.33 8.68 -7.44
C GLY A 406 -21.85 8.56 -7.25
N VAL A 407 -22.31 7.34 -7.02
CA VAL A 407 -23.71 7.04 -6.63
C VAL A 407 -23.74 6.46 -5.23
N ARG A 408 -24.59 7.01 -4.38
CA ARG A 408 -24.91 6.49 -3.06
C ARG A 408 -26.28 5.81 -3.10
N PHE A 409 -26.28 4.53 -2.72
CA PHE A 409 -27.48 3.78 -2.40
C PHE A 409 -27.66 3.76 -0.89
N SER A 410 -28.88 3.96 -0.41
CA SER A 410 -29.21 3.92 1.01
C SER A 410 -30.55 3.25 1.26
N VAL A 411 -30.66 2.51 2.35
CA VAL A 411 -31.89 1.87 2.82
C VAL A 411 -32.14 2.39 4.23
N SER A 412 -33.20 3.17 4.39
CA SER A 412 -33.60 3.77 5.67
C SER A 412 -34.83 3.05 6.20
N ASP A 413 -34.76 2.54 7.43
CA ASP A 413 -35.86 1.86 8.11
C ASP A 413 -36.38 2.66 9.31
N THR A 414 -37.56 2.26 9.79
CA THR A 414 -38.28 2.89 10.92
C THR A 414 -38.21 2.04 12.19
N GLY A 415 -37.27 1.11 12.27
CA GLY A 415 -37.10 0.20 13.40
C GLY A 415 -36.53 0.88 14.66
N MET A 416 -36.26 0.06 15.68
CA MET A 416 -35.78 0.50 17.00
C MET A 416 -34.41 1.22 16.99
N GLY A 417 -33.71 1.18 15.85
CA GLY A 417 -32.35 1.68 15.72
C GLY A 417 -31.35 0.92 16.60
N MET A 418 -30.12 1.43 16.68
CA MET A 418 -29.06 0.84 17.50
C MET A 418 -28.04 1.88 17.96
N PRO A 419 -27.29 1.62 19.05
CA PRO A 419 -26.22 2.50 19.49
C PRO A 419 -25.17 2.72 18.40
N ALA A 420 -24.70 3.96 18.24
CA ALA A 420 -23.74 4.33 17.19
C ALA A 420 -22.43 3.52 17.23
N GLN A 421 -22.00 3.06 18.43
CA GLN A 421 -20.83 2.19 18.59
C GLN A 421 -21.04 0.80 17.97
N ASP A 422 -22.25 0.27 18.05
CA ASP A 422 -22.60 -1.01 17.44
C ASP A 422 -22.78 -0.86 15.92
N ALA A 423 -23.33 0.28 15.47
CA ALA A 423 -23.50 0.58 14.04
C ALA A 423 -22.15 0.64 13.29
N ALA A 424 -21.12 1.21 13.94
CA ALA A 424 -19.76 1.27 13.40
C ALA A 424 -19.08 -0.11 13.27
N ARG A 425 -19.56 -1.13 14.01
CA ARG A 425 -19.02 -2.50 14.01
C ARG A 425 -19.86 -3.50 13.19
N LEU A 426 -20.96 -3.05 12.59
CA LEU A 426 -21.84 -3.93 11.79
C LEU A 426 -21.16 -4.56 10.57
N PHE A 427 -20.20 -3.85 9.98
CA PHE A 427 -19.55 -4.21 8.72
C PHE A 427 -18.14 -4.81 8.93
N SER A 428 -17.68 -4.98 10.17
CA SER A 428 -16.37 -5.59 10.45
C SER A 428 -16.40 -7.12 10.25
N SER A 429 -15.28 -7.70 9.83
CA SER A 429 -15.10 -9.14 9.66
C SER A 429 -15.49 -9.93 10.91
N VAL A 430 -16.18 -11.06 10.71
CA VAL A 430 -16.53 -11.99 11.78
C VAL A 430 -15.26 -12.73 12.20
N ASP A 431 -14.68 -12.37 13.35
CA ASP A 431 -13.67 -13.21 13.99
C ASP A 431 -14.39 -14.40 14.63
N PHE A 432 -14.21 -15.58 14.04
CA PHE A 432 -14.81 -16.84 14.53
C PHE A 432 -14.23 -17.32 15.87
N GLU A 433 -13.31 -16.58 16.48
CA GLU A 433 -12.72 -16.87 17.80
C GLU A 433 -13.42 -16.14 18.96
N GLU A 434 -14.36 -15.22 18.71
CA GLU A 434 -15.09 -14.54 19.79
C GLU A 434 -16.37 -15.27 20.21
N ASP A 435 -16.68 -15.18 21.52
CA ASP A 435 -17.71 -15.90 22.26
C ASP A 435 -19.04 -16.13 21.50
N ARG A 436 -19.55 -17.36 21.62
CA ARG A 436 -20.82 -17.84 21.02
C ARG A 436 -22.04 -16.96 21.32
N GLN A 437 -22.00 -16.15 22.37
CA GLN A 437 -23.08 -15.23 22.77
C GLN A 437 -23.10 -13.93 21.96
N THR A 438 -21.95 -13.48 21.42
CA THR A 438 -21.82 -12.27 20.59
C THR A 438 -22.01 -12.51 19.09
N ALA A 439 -21.94 -13.77 18.64
CA ALA A 439 -22.14 -14.14 17.24
C ALA A 439 -23.58 -13.91 16.74
N HIS A 440 -24.59 -13.99 17.62
CA HIS A 440 -26.01 -13.80 17.25
C HIS A 440 -26.40 -12.37 16.86
N ARG A 441 -25.53 -11.37 17.10
CA ARG A 441 -25.80 -9.96 16.75
C ARG A 441 -25.15 -9.53 15.42
N ARG A 442 -24.20 -10.30 14.88
CA ARG A 442 -23.50 -9.99 13.63
C ARG A 442 -24.17 -10.71 12.45
N ASP A 443 -24.70 -9.93 11.53
CA ASP A 443 -25.45 -10.44 10.38
C ASP A 443 -24.50 -10.78 9.23
N VAL A 444 -24.42 -12.07 8.88
CA VAL A 444 -23.58 -12.59 7.79
C VAL A 444 -23.83 -11.82 6.48
N ASN A 445 -25.09 -11.47 6.21
CA ASN A 445 -25.50 -10.73 5.02
C ASN A 445 -24.84 -9.34 4.91
N LEU A 446 -24.59 -8.66 6.03
CA LEU A 446 -23.97 -7.33 6.06
C LEU A 446 -22.45 -7.41 5.88
N THR A 447 -21.82 -8.49 6.35
CA THR A 447 -20.40 -8.76 6.10
C THR A 447 -20.16 -9.03 4.61
N ILE A 448 -21.09 -9.74 3.96
CA ILE A 448 -21.08 -9.95 2.51
C ILE A 448 -21.25 -8.61 1.77
N CYS A 449 -22.17 -7.75 2.22
CA CYS A 449 -22.33 -6.41 1.64
C CYS A 449 -21.04 -5.57 1.70
N ASP A 450 -20.38 -5.49 2.85
CA ASP A 450 -19.13 -4.72 3.00
C ASP A 450 -18.08 -5.20 2.01
N ARG A 451 -17.89 -6.51 1.91
CA ARG A 451 -16.84 -7.07 1.08
C ARG A 451 -17.18 -7.03 -0.41
N LEU A 452 -18.45 -7.17 -0.81
CA LEU A 452 -18.92 -6.92 -2.18
C LEU A 452 -18.71 -5.45 -2.59
N VAL A 453 -19.09 -4.51 -1.72
CA VAL A 453 -18.92 -3.07 -1.98
C VAL A 453 -17.44 -2.71 -2.09
N ARG A 454 -16.58 -3.23 -1.21
CA ARG A 454 -15.12 -3.04 -1.29
C ARG A 454 -14.53 -3.67 -2.55
N LEU A 455 -15.00 -4.85 -2.96
CA LEU A 455 -14.57 -5.49 -4.22
C LEU A 455 -14.92 -4.63 -5.43
N MET A 456 -16.08 -3.97 -5.41
CA MET A 456 -16.51 -2.97 -6.41
C MET A 456 -15.81 -1.61 -6.28
N GLY A 457 -14.83 -1.47 -5.38
CA GLY A 457 -14.08 -0.22 -5.15
C GLY A 457 -14.86 0.87 -4.41
N GLY A 458 -15.97 0.50 -3.75
CA GLY A 458 -16.85 1.40 -3.02
C GLY A 458 -16.59 1.50 -1.52
N ARG A 459 -17.47 2.23 -0.83
CA ARG A 459 -17.49 2.33 0.65
C ARG A 459 -18.88 2.03 1.17
N ILE A 460 -19.01 1.29 2.26
CA ILE A 460 -20.27 1.01 2.96
C ILE A 460 -20.25 1.65 4.35
N GLY A 461 -21.42 1.96 4.89
CA GLY A 461 -21.58 2.47 6.24
C GLY A 461 -23.03 2.38 6.72
N ALA A 462 -23.23 2.74 7.99
CA ALA A 462 -24.57 2.86 8.56
C ALA A 462 -24.62 4.01 9.56
N ASP A 463 -25.76 4.69 9.56
CA ASP A 463 -26.10 5.77 10.48
C ASP A 463 -27.34 5.31 11.27
N SER A 464 -27.29 5.36 12.60
CA SER A 464 -28.42 4.96 13.45
C SER A 464 -28.42 5.70 14.77
N SER A 465 -29.62 5.92 15.29
CA SER A 465 -29.88 6.41 16.64
C SER A 465 -30.91 5.50 17.30
N VAL A 466 -30.74 5.22 18.60
CA VAL A 466 -31.73 4.47 19.40
C VAL A 466 -33.10 5.15 19.28
N ASP A 467 -34.13 4.38 18.96
CA ASP A 467 -35.53 4.79 18.75
C ASP A 467 -35.79 5.73 17.55
N GLY A 468 -34.81 5.91 16.65
CA GLY A 468 -34.90 6.81 15.49
C GLY A 468 -34.69 6.16 14.12
N GLY A 469 -34.76 4.84 14.03
CA GLY A 469 -34.53 4.10 12.79
C GLY A 469 -33.05 3.82 12.48
N PHE A 470 -32.82 3.16 11.35
CA PHE A 470 -31.51 2.73 10.90
C PHE A 470 -31.33 2.98 9.40
N THR A 471 -30.22 3.60 9.00
CA THR A 471 -29.89 3.85 7.59
C THR A 471 -28.58 3.18 7.22
N ALA A 472 -28.63 2.08 6.46
CA ALA A 472 -27.44 1.51 5.84
C ALA A 472 -27.24 2.08 4.43
N TRP A 473 -26.00 2.29 4.04
CA TRP A 473 -25.68 2.90 2.75
C TRP A 473 -24.37 2.39 2.18
N PHE A 474 -24.25 2.40 0.85
CA PHE A 474 -22.99 2.21 0.16
C PHE A 474 -22.82 3.17 -1.01
N VAL A 475 -21.58 3.50 -1.31
CA VAL A 475 -21.16 4.44 -2.35
C VAL A 475 -20.30 3.70 -3.37
N LEU A 476 -20.63 3.85 -4.65
CA LEU A 476 -19.86 3.33 -5.77
C LEU A 476 -19.36 4.49 -6.63
N ALA A 477 -18.10 4.43 -7.05
CA ALA A 477 -17.54 5.38 -7.98
C ALA A 477 -18.08 5.12 -9.40
N CYS A 478 -18.47 6.17 -10.10
CA CYS A 478 -18.74 6.07 -11.53
C CYS A 478 -17.41 6.23 -12.26
N ALA A 479 -17.04 5.26 -13.10
CA ALA A 479 -16.15 5.58 -14.21
C ALA A 479 -16.90 6.58 -15.10
N PRO A 480 -16.26 7.65 -15.61
CA PRO A 480 -16.92 8.56 -16.53
C PRO A 480 -17.43 7.73 -17.71
N ALA A 481 -18.75 7.63 -17.84
CA ALA A 481 -19.36 7.07 -19.04
C ALA A 481 -18.73 7.82 -20.20
N GLN A 482 -18.09 7.09 -21.11
CA GLN A 482 -17.42 7.67 -22.27
C GLN A 482 -18.51 8.37 -23.09
N GLN A 483 -18.72 9.65 -22.82
CA GLN A 483 -19.82 10.49 -23.32
C GLN A 483 -19.69 10.79 -24.83
N ASN A 484 -19.00 9.93 -25.58
CA ASN A 484 -18.67 10.15 -26.98
C ASN A 484 -18.82 8.87 -27.80
N ARG A 485 -20.07 8.38 -27.94
CA ARG A 485 -20.44 7.59 -29.13
C ARG A 485 -21.93 7.45 -29.47
N LEU A 486 -22.88 7.93 -28.65
CA LEU A 486 -24.32 7.79 -28.96
C LEU A 486 -24.97 8.99 -29.68
N GLN A 487 -24.20 10.01 -30.08
CA GLN A 487 -24.68 11.04 -31.03
C GLN A 487 -24.38 10.71 -32.51
N ALA A 488 -23.72 9.59 -32.82
CA ALA A 488 -23.38 9.22 -34.20
C ALA A 488 -24.32 8.18 -34.85
N SER A 489 -25.48 7.88 -34.25
CA SER A 489 -26.46 6.95 -34.86
C SER A 489 -27.91 7.47 -34.90
N ARG A 490 -28.12 8.78 -34.73
CA ARG A 490 -29.42 9.43 -34.97
C ARG A 490 -29.40 10.37 -36.18
N VAL A 491 -28.93 9.88 -37.33
CA VAL A 491 -29.40 10.35 -38.64
C VAL A 491 -29.39 9.15 -39.59
N GLY A 492 -30.57 8.66 -39.97
CA GLY A 492 -30.72 7.81 -41.14
C GLY A 492 -31.36 6.43 -40.94
N SER A 493 -32.55 6.36 -40.36
CA SER A 493 -33.57 5.40 -40.84
C SER A 493 -34.96 5.79 -40.33
N THR A 494 -35.81 6.11 -41.30
CA THR A 494 -37.22 6.49 -41.21
C THR A 494 -38.07 5.43 -40.50
N PRO A 495 -38.99 5.79 -39.58
CA PRO A 495 -40.11 4.94 -39.22
C PRO A 495 -41.37 5.39 -39.96
N GLN A 496 -41.80 4.57 -40.91
CA GLN A 496 -43.16 4.59 -41.46
C GLN A 496 -43.83 3.30 -40.98
N GLY A 497 -44.85 3.42 -40.13
CA GLY A 497 -45.61 2.28 -39.59
C GLY A 497 -46.39 2.69 -38.34
N GLN A 498 -47.68 2.92 -38.50
CA GLN A 498 -48.64 3.43 -37.52
C GLN A 498 -48.72 2.62 -36.22
N PRO A 499 -49.00 3.24 -35.05
CA PRO A 499 -49.58 2.54 -33.91
C PRO A 499 -51.08 2.33 -34.14
N GLN A 500 -51.53 1.08 -34.04
CA GLN A 500 -52.94 0.75 -33.90
C GLN A 500 -53.48 1.31 -32.57
N PRO A 501 -54.68 1.93 -32.56
CA PRO A 501 -55.36 2.36 -31.35
C PRO A 501 -56.13 1.19 -30.74
N GLY A 502 -56.06 1.05 -29.42
CA GLY A 502 -56.98 0.19 -28.65
C GLY A 502 -56.33 -1.04 -28.02
N GLN A 503 -55.61 -0.84 -26.91
CA GLN A 503 -55.64 -1.77 -25.80
C GLN A 503 -55.77 -0.98 -24.50
N ASN A 504 -56.93 -1.13 -23.89
CA ASN A 504 -57.40 -0.57 -22.63
C ASN A 504 -56.31 -0.41 -21.57
N ARG A 505 -55.99 0.84 -21.24
CA ARG A 505 -55.39 1.25 -19.96
C ARG A 505 -56.48 1.41 -18.89
N THR A 506 -57.36 0.43 -18.73
CA THR A 506 -58.36 0.47 -17.64
C THR A 506 -57.66 0.27 -16.30
N GLY A 507 -57.59 1.35 -15.51
CA GLY A 507 -57.12 1.31 -14.12
C GLY A 507 -56.15 2.43 -13.72
N GLN A 508 -55.66 3.23 -14.68
CA GLN A 508 -54.80 4.38 -14.36
C GLN A 508 -55.66 5.58 -13.96
N ILE A 509 -55.70 5.86 -12.66
CA ILE A 509 -56.49 6.95 -12.08
C ILE A 509 -55.91 8.33 -12.47
N LEU A 510 -54.58 8.42 -12.60
CA LEU A 510 -53.84 9.65 -12.92
C LEU A 510 -52.71 9.34 -13.91
N ASP A 511 -52.64 10.12 -14.99
CA ASP A 511 -51.54 10.10 -15.97
C ASP A 511 -50.48 11.12 -15.55
N LEU A 512 -49.48 10.64 -14.81
CA LEU A 512 -48.40 11.48 -14.29
C LEU A 512 -47.54 12.09 -15.40
N ASP A 513 -47.43 11.43 -16.57
CA ASP A 513 -46.64 11.95 -17.68
C ASP A 513 -47.28 13.24 -18.21
N ARG A 514 -48.62 13.27 -18.29
CA ARG A 514 -49.36 14.48 -18.71
C ARG A 514 -49.30 15.60 -17.67
N VAL A 515 -49.31 15.26 -16.39
CA VAL A 515 -49.17 16.23 -15.29
C VAL A 515 -47.77 16.84 -15.28
N TYR A 516 -46.75 16.05 -15.61
CA TYR A 516 -45.37 16.50 -15.75
C TYR A 516 -45.14 17.40 -16.97
N GLU A 517 -45.77 17.10 -18.12
CA GLU A 517 -45.76 17.99 -19.29
C GLU A 517 -46.37 19.38 -18.97
N LEU A 518 -47.48 19.43 -18.23
CA LEU A 518 -48.09 20.68 -17.78
C LEU A 518 -47.18 21.48 -16.84
N GLU A 519 -46.39 20.80 -16.03
CA GLU A 519 -45.43 21.44 -15.11
C GLU A 519 -44.29 22.11 -15.87
N GLN A 520 -43.84 21.50 -16.97
CA GLN A 520 -42.85 22.08 -17.87
C GLN A 520 -43.39 23.29 -18.64
N ASP A 521 -44.64 23.26 -19.09
CA ASP A 521 -45.24 24.33 -19.89
C ASP A 521 -45.64 25.56 -19.06
N LEU A 522 -46.14 25.38 -17.83
CA LEU A 522 -46.69 26.46 -16.99
C LEU A 522 -45.71 26.98 -15.92
N GLY A 523 -44.68 26.20 -15.59
CA GLY A 523 -43.72 26.48 -14.52
C GLY A 523 -44.23 26.11 -13.12
N THR A 524 -43.30 25.69 -12.25
CA THR A 524 -43.53 25.07 -10.93
C THR A 524 -44.39 25.89 -9.97
N GLY A 525 -44.42 27.22 -10.14
CA GLY A 525 -45.17 28.12 -9.26
C GLY A 525 -46.65 28.34 -9.65
N ARG A 526 -47.06 27.99 -10.87
CA ARG A 526 -48.42 28.29 -11.41
C ARG A 526 -49.26 27.05 -11.68
N ILE A 527 -48.65 25.86 -11.66
CA ILE A 527 -49.37 24.60 -11.87
C ILE A 527 -50.38 24.32 -10.76
N ALA A 528 -50.07 24.66 -9.50
CA ALA A 528 -50.99 24.47 -8.38
C ALA A 528 -52.28 25.29 -8.56
N ASP A 529 -52.17 26.56 -8.93
CA ASP A 529 -53.33 27.42 -9.20
C ASP A 529 -54.16 26.92 -10.39
N HIS A 530 -53.48 26.47 -11.46
CA HIS A 530 -54.14 25.94 -12.65
C HIS A 530 -54.90 24.63 -12.38
N LEU A 531 -54.28 23.72 -11.63
CA LEU A 531 -54.91 22.46 -11.22
C LEU A 531 -56.08 22.72 -10.26
N ASN A 532 -55.97 23.70 -9.36
CA ASN A 532 -57.04 24.02 -8.42
C ASN A 532 -58.28 24.61 -9.13
N ASP A 533 -58.09 25.54 -10.07
CA ASP A 533 -59.16 26.11 -10.90
C ASP A 533 -59.84 25.05 -11.78
N ALA A 534 -59.04 24.14 -12.36
CA ALA A 534 -59.54 23.04 -13.17
C ALA A 534 -60.37 22.04 -12.34
N ILE A 535 -59.91 21.68 -11.13
CA ILE A 535 -60.65 20.79 -10.22
C ILE A 535 -61.99 21.43 -9.81
N GLY A 536 -62.01 22.72 -9.46
CA GLY A 536 -63.24 23.45 -9.12
C GLY A 536 -64.24 23.47 -10.28
N THR A 537 -63.78 23.78 -11.50
CA THR A 537 -64.62 23.77 -12.70
C THR A 537 -65.21 22.40 -12.99
N ILE A 538 -64.44 21.32 -12.80
CA ILE A 538 -64.92 19.94 -13.01
C ILE A 538 -65.98 19.57 -11.97
N ALA A 539 -65.84 19.99 -10.71
CA ALA A 539 -66.84 19.74 -9.67
C ALA A 539 -68.21 20.38 -10.00
N ASP A 540 -68.21 21.61 -10.51
CA ASP A 540 -69.43 22.30 -10.95
C ASP A 540 -70.10 21.58 -12.14
N MET A 541 -69.29 21.08 -13.08
CA MET A 541 -69.78 20.31 -14.23
C MET A 541 -70.38 18.95 -13.80
N GLN A 542 -69.79 18.27 -12.82
CA GLN A 542 -70.36 17.04 -12.27
C GLN A 542 -71.71 17.26 -11.61
N THR A 543 -71.88 18.39 -10.90
CA THR A 543 -73.16 18.73 -10.26
C THR A 543 -74.27 18.89 -11.30
N LYS A 544 -73.98 19.58 -12.42
CA LYS A 544 -74.92 19.72 -13.55
C LYS A 544 -75.21 18.38 -14.23
N LEU A 545 -74.21 17.52 -14.38
CA LEU A 545 -74.39 16.17 -14.92
C LEU A 545 -75.32 15.33 -14.03
N ALA A 546 -75.14 15.39 -12.70
CA ALA A 546 -76.01 14.68 -11.75
C ALA A 546 -77.45 15.21 -11.75
N GLU A 547 -77.67 16.50 -11.96
CA GLU A 547 -79.01 17.08 -12.16
C GLU A 547 -79.66 16.63 -13.47
N ALA A 548 -78.90 16.63 -14.57
CA ALA A 548 -79.38 16.14 -15.87
C ALA A 548 -79.76 14.64 -15.82
N CYS A 549 -78.96 13.81 -15.14
CA CYS A 549 -79.27 12.40 -14.91
C CYS A 549 -80.55 12.21 -14.09
N ARG A 550 -80.82 13.08 -13.09
CA ARG A 550 -82.06 13.03 -12.29
C ARG A 550 -83.28 13.48 -13.09
N ALA A 551 -83.13 14.47 -13.97
CA ALA A 551 -84.20 14.95 -14.85
C ALA A 551 -84.51 14.01 -16.02
N GLY A 552 -83.61 13.08 -16.34
CA GLY A 552 -83.77 12.12 -17.46
C GLY A 552 -83.54 12.74 -18.84
N ASP A 553 -82.90 13.90 -18.92
CA ASP A 553 -82.59 14.57 -20.19
C ASP A 553 -81.27 14.04 -20.78
N LEU A 554 -81.39 13.06 -21.67
CA LEU A 554 -80.26 12.40 -22.34
C LEU A 554 -79.38 13.35 -23.17
N ILE A 555 -79.94 14.45 -23.70
CA ILE A 555 -79.16 15.40 -24.49
C ILE A 555 -78.27 16.22 -23.55
N ALA A 556 -78.84 16.69 -22.44
CA ALA A 556 -78.08 17.41 -21.41
C ALA A 556 -77.01 16.52 -20.75
N VAL A 557 -77.29 15.23 -20.53
CA VAL A 557 -76.31 14.26 -19.98
C VAL A 557 -75.13 14.08 -20.93
N LYS A 558 -75.38 13.87 -22.23
CA LYS A 558 -74.28 13.73 -23.21
C LYS A 558 -73.44 15.00 -23.32
N ALA A 559 -74.07 16.17 -23.41
CA ALA A 559 -73.34 17.43 -23.48
C ALA A 559 -72.47 17.69 -22.23
N ALA A 560 -72.98 17.37 -21.04
CA ALA A 560 -72.24 17.52 -19.79
C ALA A 560 -71.10 16.49 -19.66
N ALA A 561 -71.31 15.25 -20.09
CA ALA A 561 -70.27 14.22 -20.08
C ALA A 561 -69.12 14.54 -21.04
N GLU A 562 -69.40 15.08 -22.24
CA GLU A 562 -68.35 15.54 -23.17
C GLU A 562 -67.48 16.64 -22.57
N ALA A 563 -68.10 17.62 -21.91
CA ALA A 563 -67.39 18.71 -21.26
C ALA A 563 -66.45 18.21 -20.14
N VAL A 564 -66.90 17.23 -19.33
CA VAL A 564 -66.08 16.61 -18.27
C VAL A 564 -64.89 15.85 -18.86
N THR A 565 -65.10 15.06 -19.93
CA THR A 565 -64.02 14.29 -20.59
C THR A 565 -62.90 15.19 -21.09
N VAL A 566 -63.23 16.30 -21.77
CA VAL A 566 -62.24 17.23 -22.31
C VAL A 566 -61.45 17.91 -21.20
N LYS A 567 -62.13 18.42 -20.16
CA LYS A 567 -61.45 19.13 -19.07
C LYS A 567 -60.65 18.22 -18.16
N ALA A 568 -61.13 17.01 -17.86
CA ALA A 568 -60.40 16.03 -17.06
C ALA A 568 -59.15 15.51 -17.77
N GLY A 569 -59.22 15.28 -19.09
CA GLY A 569 -58.06 14.86 -19.88
C GLY A 569 -56.97 15.93 -19.96
N ALA A 570 -57.37 17.21 -19.97
CA ALA A 570 -56.42 18.33 -19.99
C ALA A 570 -55.52 18.40 -18.74
N ILE A 571 -55.91 17.79 -17.61
CA ILE A 571 -55.15 17.75 -16.35
C ILE A 571 -54.73 16.33 -15.94
N GLY A 572 -54.80 15.36 -16.86
CA GLY A 572 -54.31 13.99 -16.64
C GLY A 572 -55.19 13.10 -15.76
N LEU A 573 -56.46 13.46 -15.50
CA LEU A 573 -57.40 12.63 -14.72
C LEU A 573 -58.02 11.51 -15.58
N THR A 574 -57.20 10.57 -16.05
CA THR A 574 -57.60 9.51 -16.99
C THR A 574 -58.70 8.60 -16.46
N GLY A 575 -58.71 8.29 -15.16
CA GLY A 575 -59.78 7.49 -14.55
C GLY A 575 -61.16 8.16 -14.63
N LEU A 576 -61.20 9.50 -14.66
CA LEU A 576 -62.42 10.27 -14.82
C LEU A 576 -62.85 10.40 -16.28
N VAL A 577 -61.88 10.56 -17.19
CA VAL A 577 -62.11 10.55 -18.65
C VAL A 577 -62.77 9.25 -19.09
N ASP A 578 -62.27 8.11 -18.59
CA ASP A 578 -62.82 6.79 -18.90
C ASP A 578 -64.27 6.67 -18.39
N ALA A 579 -64.54 7.10 -17.15
CA ALA A 579 -65.87 7.06 -16.57
C ALA A 579 -66.89 7.94 -17.30
N ALA A 580 -66.49 9.14 -17.75
CA ALA A 580 -67.34 10.06 -18.50
C ALA A 580 -67.59 9.56 -19.94
N SER A 581 -66.60 8.93 -20.56
CA SER A 581 -66.73 8.37 -21.91
C SER A 581 -67.72 7.20 -21.98
N LEU A 582 -67.90 6.46 -20.88
CA LEU A 582 -68.93 5.42 -20.75
C LEU A 582 -70.37 5.97 -20.72
N LEU A 583 -70.56 7.27 -20.48
CA LEU A 583 -71.88 7.92 -20.62
C LEU A 583 -72.15 8.40 -22.05
N LEU A 584 -71.08 8.53 -22.86
CA LEU A 584 -71.15 8.96 -24.27
C LEU A 584 -71.27 7.78 -25.23
N SER A 585 -70.93 6.57 -24.79
CA SER A 585 -71.03 5.37 -25.63
C SER A 585 -72.46 5.16 -26.11
N GLU A 586 -72.65 5.12 -27.43
CA GLU A 586 -73.93 4.76 -28.04
C GLU A 586 -74.22 3.27 -27.81
N GLU A 587 -74.95 2.97 -26.74
CA GLU A 587 -75.50 1.64 -26.52
C GLU A 587 -76.76 1.44 -27.36
N SER A 588 -76.94 0.23 -27.92
CA SER A 588 -78.04 -0.15 -28.82
C SER A 588 -79.45 -0.07 -28.19
N ARG A 589 -79.54 0.28 -26.90
CA ARG A 589 -80.78 0.45 -26.13
C ARG A 589 -80.66 1.71 -25.25
N PRO A 590 -81.74 2.53 -25.11
CA PRO A 590 -81.71 3.66 -24.19
C PRO A 590 -81.50 3.18 -22.74
N LEU A 591 -80.49 3.75 -22.09
CA LEU A 591 -80.13 3.49 -20.69
C LEU A 591 -81.30 3.77 -19.76
N SER A 592 -81.55 2.87 -18.80
CA SER A 592 -82.58 3.09 -17.78
C SER A 592 -82.14 4.16 -16.77
N GLN A 593 -83.09 4.81 -16.11
CA GLN A 593 -82.80 5.87 -15.12
C GLN A 593 -81.97 5.35 -13.93
N ALA A 594 -82.10 4.07 -13.58
CA ALA A 594 -81.28 3.41 -12.56
C ALA A 594 -79.81 3.28 -13.02
N GLU A 595 -79.57 2.85 -14.25
CA GLU A 595 -78.22 2.71 -14.81
C GLU A 595 -77.52 4.06 -15.00
N LEU A 596 -78.27 5.10 -15.40
CA LEU A 596 -77.74 6.47 -15.47
C LEU A 596 -77.33 6.99 -14.08
N SER A 597 -78.10 6.68 -13.04
CA SER A 597 -77.75 7.07 -11.67
C SER A 597 -76.53 6.30 -11.13
N GLU A 598 -76.39 5.02 -11.48
CA GLU A 598 -75.25 4.20 -11.08
C GLU A 598 -73.95 4.67 -11.74
N ARG A 599 -73.99 4.95 -13.05
CA ARG A 599 -72.83 5.51 -13.78
C ARG A 599 -72.46 6.91 -13.29
N ALA A 600 -73.44 7.74 -12.92
CA ALA A 600 -73.19 9.04 -12.31
C ALA A 600 -72.46 8.92 -10.95
N ASN A 601 -72.87 7.97 -10.10
CA ASN A 601 -72.21 7.72 -8.81
C ASN A 601 -70.77 7.19 -9.00
N GLN A 602 -70.55 6.33 -9.99
CA GLN A 602 -69.22 5.81 -10.31
C GLN A 602 -68.27 6.92 -10.80
N LEU A 603 -68.80 7.86 -11.58
CA LEU A 603 -68.08 9.03 -12.07
C LEU A 603 -67.71 10.00 -10.92
N GLU A 604 -68.59 10.17 -9.92
CA GLU A 604 -68.28 10.94 -8.70
C GLU A 604 -67.18 10.27 -7.86
N ALA A 605 -67.23 8.93 -7.72
CA ALA A 605 -66.20 8.18 -7.00
C ALA A 605 -64.81 8.31 -7.65
N GLN A 606 -64.73 8.26 -8.99
CA GLN A 606 -63.48 8.43 -9.72
C GLN A 606 -62.92 9.85 -9.61
N PHE A 607 -63.77 10.88 -9.60
CA PHE A 607 -63.33 12.25 -9.36
C PHE A 607 -62.74 12.44 -7.96
N ARG A 608 -63.39 11.92 -6.91
CA ARG A 608 -62.86 12.01 -5.53
C ARG A 608 -61.51 11.29 -5.40
N SER A 609 -61.38 10.12 -6.02
CA SER A 609 -60.14 9.35 -6.02
C SER A 609 -59.00 10.07 -6.76
N GLY A 610 -59.30 10.60 -7.95
CA GLY A 610 -58.35 11.36 -8.76
C GLY A 610 -57.92 12.68 -8.13
N ALA A 611 -58.86 13.44 -7.55
CA ALA A 611 -58.55 14.68 -6.83
C ALA A 611 -57.68 14.44 -5.58
N SER A 612 -57.94 13.34 -4.85
CA SER A 612 -57.11 12.92 -3.71
C SER A 612 -55.70 12.46 -4.14
N ALA A 613 -55.57 11.82 -5.31
CA ALA A 613 -54.29 11.46 -5.88
C ALA A 613 -53.48 12.72 -6.29
N LEU A 614 -54.13 13.69 -6.95
CA LEU A 614 -53.52 14.98 -7.29
C LEU A 614 -53.09 15.78 -6.05
N ARG A 615 -53.90 15.81 -4.99
CA ARG A 615 -53.56 16.51 -3.73
C ARG A 615 -52.39 15.87 -3.00
N ARG A 616 -52.22 14.55 -3.11
CA ARG A 616 -51.02 13.86 -2.58
C ARG A 616 -49.77 14.15 -3.40
N ALA A 617 -49.91 14.28 -4.73
CA ALA A 617 -48.81 14.66 -5.61
C ALA A 617 -48.43 16.15 -5.47
N TYR A 618 -49.41 17.03 -5.25
CA TYR A 618 -49.23 18.47 -5.07
C TYR A 618 -49.92 18.97 -3.79
N PRO A 619 -49.23 18.95 -2.64
CA PRO A 619 -49.78 19.31 -1.33
C PRO A 619 -50.24 20.79 -1.21
N ALA A 620 -49.87 21.64 -2.16
CA ALA A 620 -50.26 23.05 -2.21
C ALA A 620 -51.71 23.28 -2.71
N LEU A 621 -52.39 22.24 -3.19
CA LEU A 621 -53.80 22.31 -3.61
C LEU A 621 -54.73 22.50 -2.39
N ALA A 622 -55.52 23.57 -2.38
CA ALA A 622 -56.44 23.87 -1.27
C ALA A 622 -57.55 22.81 -1.09
N GLY A 623 -58.05 22.73 0.14
CA GLY A 623 -58.94 21.68 0.69
C GLY A 623 -60.31 21.53 0.04
#